data_AF-A8LM55-F1
#
_entry.id   AF-A8LM55-F1
#
_cell.length_a   1.000
_cell.length_b   1.000
_cell.length_c   1.000
_cell.angle_alpha   90.00
_cell.angle_beta   90.00
_cell.angle_gamma   90.00
#
_symmetry.space_group_name_H-M   'P 1'
#
loop_
_entity.id
_entity.type
_entity.pdbx_description
1 polymer ?
#
loop_
_entity_poly.entity_id
_entity_poly.type
_entity_poly.pdbx_seq_one_letter_code
_entity_poly.pdbx_strand_id
1 'polypeptide(L)'
;MQDVMARGSPDTLVAEIAQRNEAILVAVDKDMRQIAKQNGVGKLRFRSLHLLQFRCSEPQAVHRVREAIELIESEWEIACSRVARRFWVEIGGNYIRTHR
;
A
#
# COMPACT_ATOMS: atom_id res chain seq x y z
N MET A 1 -3.86 13.10 -15.88
CA MET A 1 -2.75 12.38 -16.55
C MET A 1 -2.29 11.33 -15.56
N GLN A 2 -2.46 10.03 -15.84
CA GLN A 2 -1.93 8.98 -14.96
C GLN A 2 -0.47 8.76 -15.33
N ASP A 3 0.44 9.11 -14.43
CA ASP A 3 1.87 8.87 -14.63
C ASP A 3 2.15 7.36 -14.54
N VAL A 4 2.38 6.72 -15.69
CA VAL A 4 2.75 5.31 -15.78
C VAL A 4 4.27 5.21 -15.70
N MET A 5 4.76 4.51 -14.68
CA MET A 5 6.19 4.32 -14.44
C MET A 5 6.75 3.13 -15.22
N ALA A 6 8.01 3.26 -15.63
CA ALA A 6 8.73 2.15 -16.24
C ALA A 6 8.96 1.03 -15.21
N ARG A 7 8.96 -0.23 -15.66
CA ARG A 7 9.36 -1.35 -14.78
C ARG A 7 10.78 -1.14 -14.28
N GLY A 8 11.00 -1.36 -12.98
CA GLY A 8 12.30 -1.15 -12.33
C GLY A 8 12.56 0.28 -11.83
N SER A 9 11.56 1.17 -11.87
CA SER A 9 11.68 2.47 -11.22
C SER A 9 11.94 2.34 -9.71
N PRO A 10 12.74 3.24 -9.11
CA PRO A 10 13.02 3.19 -7.68
C PRO A 10 11.76 3.29 -6.82
N ASP A 11 11.69 2.50 -5.74
CA ASP A 11 10.50 2.44 -4.88
C ASP A 11 10.11 3.77 -4.25
N THR A 12 11.10 4.65 -4.01
CA THR A 12 10.88 6.02 -3.53
C THR A 12 10.06 6.86 -4.51
N LEU A 13 10.33 6.71 -5.81
CA LEU A 13 9.62 7.41 -6.87
C LEU A 13 8.21 6.84 -7.05
N VAL A 14 8.04 5.51 -6.93
CA VAL A 14 6.73 4.85 -6.98
C VAL A 14 5.85 5.34 -5.83
N ALA A 15 6.39 5.40 -4.60
CA ALA A 15 5.66 5.90 -3.44
C ALA A 15 5.30 7.39 -3.55
N GLU A 16 6.21 8.21 -4.07
CA GLU A 16 5.96 9.63 -4.27
C GLU A 16 4.85 9.88 -5.30
N ILE A 17 4.85 9.14 -6.41
CA ILE A 17 3.81 9.24 -7.44
C ILE A 17 2.47 8.71 -6.92
N ALA A 18 2.46 7.59 -6.20
CA ALA A 18 1.24 7.06 -5.58
C ALA A 18 0.60 8.09 -4.63
N GLN A 19 1.41 8.78 -3.83
CA GLN A 19 0.93 9.84 -2.96
C GLN A 19 0.41 11.06 -3.73
N ARG A 20 1.09 11.50 -4.79
CA ARG A 20 0.64 12.64 -5.63
C ARG A 20 -0.67 12.34 -6.35
N ASN A 21 -0.89 11.08 -6.72
CA ASN A 21 -2.07 10.63 -7.45
C ASN A 21 -3.22 10.20 -6.53
N GLU A 22 -3.08 10.33 -5.20
CA GLU A 22 -4.02 9.78 -4.21
C GLU A 22 -4.32 8.28 -4.45
N ALA A 23 -3.33 7.56 -4.98
CA ALA A 23 -3.45 6.16 -5.38
C ALA A 23 -3.06 5.20 -4.25
N ILE A 24 -3.62 3.99 -4.30
CA ILE A 24 -3.22 2.88 -3.42
C ILE A 24 -1.95 2.26 -3.97
N LEU A 25 -0.88 2.31 -3.18
CA LEU A 25 0.35 1.59 -3.48
C LEU A 25 0.15 0.10 -3.16
N VAL A 26 0.30 -0.76 -4.18
CA VAL A 26 0.18 -2.22 -4.03
C VAL A 26 1.57 -2.84 -4.05
N ALA A 27 1.90 -3.61 -3.02
CA ALA A 27 3.23 -4.16 -2.82
C ALA A 27 3.18 -5.66 -2.56
N VAL A 28 3.93 -6.45 -3.33
CA VAL A 28 4.03 -7.91 -3.20
C VAL A 28 5.44 -8.30 -2.74
N ASP A 29 5.97 -7.61 -1.73
CA ASP A 29 7.26 -7.97 -1.12
C ASP A 29 7.40 -7.48 0.35
N LYS A 30 8.35 -8.11 1.06
CA LYS A 30 8.63 -7.93 2.49
C LYS A 30 9.23 -6.56 2.82
N ASP A 31 9.80 -5.84 1.85
CA ASP A 31 10.71 -4.72 2.12
C ASP A 31 10.21 -3.30 1.83
N MET A 32 8.92 -3.08 1.58
CA MET A 32 8.39 -1.70 1.56
C MET A 32 8.53 -0.96 2.90
N ARG A 33 8.53 -1.69 4.03
CA ARG A 33 8.85 -1.09 5.35
C ARG A 33 10.34 -0.72 5.46
N GLN A 34 11.24 -1.44 4.79
CA GLN A 34 12.65 -1.07 4.72
C GLN A 34 12.82 0.16 3.83
N ILE A 35 12.14 0.27 2.69
CA ILE A 35 12.19 1.44 1.80
C ILE A 35 11.78 2.73 2.52
N ALA A 36 10.69 2.71 3.29
CA ALA A 36 10.27 3.86 4.09
C ALA A 36 11.23 4.20 5.26
N LYS A 37 12.02 3.23 5.72
CA LYS A 37 12.92 3.36 6.88
C LYS A 37 14.38 3.64 6.51
N GLN A 38 14.87 3.10 5.40
CA GLN A 38 16.25 3.20 4.90
C GLN A 38 16.51 4.49 4.13
N ASN A 39 15.50 5.09 3.50
CA ASN A 39 15.71 6.30 2.70
C ASN A 39 15.84 7.59 3.53
N GLY A 40 15.86 7.54 4.87
CA GLY A 40 16.01 8.75 5.71
C GLY A 40 14.92 9.82 5.52
N VAL A 41 13.89 9.50 4.73
CA VAL A 41 12.77 10.36 4.41
C VAL A 41 11.81 10.28 5.59
N GLY A 42 11.94 11.26 6.48
CA GLY A 42 11.26 11.31 7.77
C GLY A 42 9.78 10.97 7.73
N LYS A 43 9.30 10.44 8.85
CA LYS A 43 7.93 10.02 9.23
C LYS A 43 6.75 10.90 8.74
N LEU A 44 7.02 12.05 8.13
CA LEU A 44 6.07 13.01 7.60
C LEU A 44 5.77 12.85 6.11
N ARG A 45 6.74 12.47 5.26
CA ARG A 45 6.56 12.55 3.79
C ARG A 45 5.51 11.58 3.27
N PHE A 46 5.41 10.38 3.83
CA PHE A 46 4.44 9.35 3.42
C PHE A 46 3.29 9.16 4.42
N ARG A 47 3.01 10.16 5.26
CA ARG A 47 1.97 10.05 6.31
C ARG A 47 0.56 9.83 5.73
N SER A 48 0.31 10.31 4.52
CA SER A 48 -0.94 10.16 3.78
C SER A 48 -0.91 9.05 2.72
N LEU A 49 0.16 8.24 2.66
CA LEU A 49 0.27 7.19 1.64
C LEU A 49 -0.72 6.06 1.95
N HIS A 50 -1.49 5.68 0.94
CA HIS A 50 -2.37 4.51 0.97
C HIS A 50 -1.56 3.26 0.56
N LEU A 51 -1.59 2.20 1.36
CA LEU A 51 -0.75 1.01 1.18
C LEU A 51 -1.55 -0.29 1.32
N LEU A 52 -1.50 -1.13 0.28
CA LEU A 52 -1.90 -2.53 0.31
C LEU A 52 -0.66 -3.41 0.19
N GLN A 53 -0.28 -4.08 1.28
CA GLN A 53 0.92 -4.91 1.33
C GLN A 53 0.59 -6.39 1.42
N PHE A 54 1.13 -7.20 0.51
CA PHE A 54 1.11 -8.66 0.59
C PHE A 54 2.38 -9.18 1.27
N ARG A 55 2.17 -9.99 2.31
CA ARG A 55 3.18 -10.68 3.11
C ARG A 55 3.10 -12.20 2.86
N CYS A 56 2.81 -12.58 1.63
CA CYS A 56 2.70 -13.97 1.15
C CYS A 56 3.37 -14.10 -0.23
N SER A 57 3.50 -15.33 -0.73
CA SER A 57 4.02 -15.54 -2.08
C SER A 57 3.04 -15.01 -3.14
N GLU A 58 3.55 -14.63 -4.30
CA GLU A 58 2.72 -14.11 -5.39
C GLU A 58 1.56 -15.05 -5.80
N PRO A 59 1.72 -16.38 -5.87
CA PRO A 59 0.60 -17.29 -6.13
C PRO A 59 -0.48 -17.24 -5.03
N GLN A 60 -0.06 -17.09 -3.77
CA GLN A 60 -0.99 -16.95 -2.64
C GLN A 60 -1.67 -15.58 -2.67
N ALA A 61 -0.97 -14.51 -3.03
CA ALA A 61 -1.50 -13.14 -3.06
C ALA A 61 -2.77 -13.05 -3.92
N VAL A 62 -2.82 -13.75 -5.06
CA VAL A 62 -4.00 -13.79 -5.95
C VAL A 62 -5.24 -14.33 -5.23
N HIS A 63 -5.10 -15.40 -4.46
CA HIS A 63 -6.22 -15.99 -3.73
C HIS A 63 -6.59 -15.13 -2.52
N ARG A 64 -5.57 -14.68 -1.78
CA ARG A 64 -5.72 -13.89 -0.58
C ARG A 64 -6.37 -12.53 -0.86
N VAL A 65 -6.11 -11.90 -2.01
CA VAL A 65 -6.76 -10.64 -2.38
C VAL A 65 -8.24 -10.85 -2.68
N ARG A 66 -8.61 -11.97 -3.32
CA ARG A 66 -10.01 -12.29 -3.61
C ARG A 66 -10.80 -12.51 -2.32
N GLU A 67 -10.21 -13.23 -1.36
CA GLU A 67 -10.80 -13.43 -0.04
C GLU A 67 -10.91 -12.13 0.77
N ALA A 68 -10.04 -11.15 0.50
CA ALA A 68 -9.97 -9.89 1.23
C ALA A 68 -10.65 -8.71 0.52
N ILE A 69 -11.27 -8.92 -0.64
CA ILE A 69 -11.70 -7.81 -1.50
C ILE A 69 -12.77 -6.93 -0.82
N GLU A 70 -13.76 -7.55 -0.18
CA GLU A 70 -14.81 -6.82 0.54
C GLU A 70 -14.24 -6.00 1.71
N LEU A 71 -13.24 -6.54 2.39
CA LEU A 71 -12.53 -5.83 3.45
C LEU A 71 -11.72 -4.65 2.89
N ILE A 72 -11.03 -4.84 1.75
CA ILE A 72 -10.28 -3.78 1.07
C ILE A 72 -11.21 -2.64 0.68
N GLU A 73 -12.35 -2.95 0.07
CA GLU A 73 -13.35 -1.96 -0.36
C GLU A 73 -13.92 -1.21 0.84
N SER A 74 -14.33 -1.92 1.90
CA SER A 74 -14.86 -1.29 3.11
C SER A 74 -13.83 -0.40 3.81
N GLU A 75 -12.57 -0.84 3.92
CA GLU A 75 -11.51 -0.02 4.50
C GLU A 75 -11.21 1.22 3.64
N TRP A 76 -11.34 1.12 2.32
CA TRP A 76 -11.17 2.25 1.42
C TRP A 76 -12.26 3.29 1.62
N GLU A 77 -13.53 2.89 1.70
CA GLU A 77 -14.65 3.79 1.99
C GLU A 77 -14.49 4.50 3.34
N ILE A 78 -14.05 3.75 4.37
CA ILE A 78 -13.74 4.32 5.69
C ILE A 78 -12.58 5.32 5.60
N ALA A 79 -11.55 5.04 4.79
CA ALA A 79 -10.43 5.96 4.60
C ALA A 79 -10.87 7.25 3.88
N CYS A 80 -11.77 7.16 2.89
CA CYS A 80 -12.30 8.31 2.16
C CYS A 80 -13.19 9.21 3.03
N SER A 81 -13.93 8.65 3.99
CA SER A 81 -14.81 9.41 4.89
C SER A 81 -14.08 10.13 6.04
N ARG A 82 -12.81 9.80 6.31
CA ARG A 82 -12.03 10.37 7.42
C ARG A 82 -11.20 11.57 6.99
N VAL A 83 -11.00 12.52 7.91
CA VAL A 83 -10.09 13.66 7.73
C VAL A 83 -8.64 13.18 7.57
N ALA A 84 -8.25 12.15 8.34
CA ALA A 84 -7.00 11.44 8.14
C ALA A 84 -7.21 10.29 7.14
N ARG A 85 -7.12 10.62 5.85
CA ARG A 85 -7.29 9.68 4.71
C ARG A 85 -6.13 8.69 4.63
N ARG A 86 -5.97 7.80 5.59
CA ARG A 86 -4.93 6.76 5.55
C ARG A 86 -5.57 5.40 5.39
N PHE A 87 -5.25 4.74 4.29
CA PHE A 87 -5.61 3.36 4.02
C PHE A 87 -4.35 2.52 4.18
N TRP A 88 -4.33 1.57 5.12
CA TRP A 88 -3.22 0.64 5.22
C TRP A 88 -3.70 -0.75 5.59
N VAL A 89 -3.57 -1.68 4.65
CA VAL A 89 -3.95 -3.08 4.79
C VAL A 89 -2.73 -3.97 4.50
N GLU A 90 -2.50 -4.95 5.36
CA GLU A 90 -1.45 -5.96 5.23
C GLU A 90 -2.11 -7.35 5.15
N ILE A 91 -1.90 -8.06 4.05
CA ILE A 91 -2.45 -9.40 3.78
C ILE A 91 -1.31 -10.40 3.82
N GLY A 92 -1.23 -11.17 4.91
CA GLY A 92 -0.32 -12.31 5.03
C GLY A 92 -0.95 -13.61 4.57
N GLY A 93 -0.15 -14.68 4.54
CA GLY A 93 -0.64 -16.02 4.20
C GLY A 93 -1.79 -16.48 5.10
N ASN A 94 -1.69 -16.19 6.40
CA ASN A 94 -2.63 -16.66 7.42
C ASN A 94 -3.32 -15.53 8.20
N TYR A 95 -3.19 -14.28 7.76
CA TYR A 95 -3.77 -13.13 8.45
C TYR A 95 -4.12 -12.00 7.48
N ILE A 96 -5.05 -11.14 7.89
CA ILE A 96 -5.26 -9.81 7.31
C ILE A 96 -5.21 -8.82 8.47
N ARG A 97 -4.50 -7.71 8.29
CA ARG A 97 -4.33 -6.68 9.31
C ARG A 97 -4.60 -5.32 8.70
N THR A 98 -5.49 -4.56 9.34
CA THR A 98 -5.76 -3.15 9.01
C THR A 98 -5.02 -2.26 10.00
N HIS A 99 -4.38 -1.19 9.52
CA HIS A 99 -3.74 -0.17 10.33
C HIS A 99 -4.55 1.12 10.25
N ARG A 100 -5.12 1.55 11.38
CA ARG A 100 -6.01 2.72 11.49
C ARG A 100 -5.44 3.76 12.45
#